data_AF-A0A319BCR7-F1
#
_entry.id   AF-A0A319BCR7-F1
#
_cell.length_a   1.000
_cell.length_b   1.000
_cell.length_c   1.000
_cell.angle_alpha   90.00
_cell.angle_beta   90.00
_cell.angle_gamma   90.00
#
_symmetry.space_group_name_H-M   'P 1'
#
loop_
_entity.id
_entity.type
_entity.pdbx_description
1 polymer ?
#
loop_
_entity_poly.entity_id
_entity_poly.type
_entity_poly.pdbx_seq_one_letter_code
_entity_poly.pdbx_strand_id
1 'polypeptide(L)'
;MHSSNTRIRVVLERLFKTILEWRKQVPKDGHVNIRSLQDVEHVVQFNFEHLDNADSDLAMVPPVLFKPMDLADLKKYPVDPELARKFPDIDQNYSNRNFPIEPVDRVRHVSALIEDRTTREARFQQGLQGVEAPESTFWLEAILAYNYSNNGWWTAECLVEPRPDNGKPYPHLAFHILDDKEGWEDAILYCELCAIVEAMKGRANQRLVDSESVREELDECDGRGKEVYPYLFDNEENFPVLMVSCVLPQHARLFMACMSQRKLVIRQSKLYSFEWKNEAPVDLFARVFLSKPLVPRI
;
A
#
# COMPACT_ATOMS: atom_id res chain seq x y z
N MET A 1 0.85 -2.73 -33.44
CA MET A 1 1.74 -2.62 -32.28
C MET A 1 0.87 -2.61 -31.03
N HIS A 2 1.01 -3.56 -30.10
CA HIS A 2 0.30 -3.48 -28.81
C HIS A 2 0.84 -2.27 -28.03
N SER A 3 -0.05 -1.47 -27.43
CA SER A 3 0.36 -0.35 -26.58
C SER A 3 1.21 -0.89 -25.42
N SER A 4 2.18 -0.10 -24.98
CA SER A 4 3.10 -0.47 -23.89
C SER A 4 2.36 -0.97 -22.64
N ASN A 5 1.21 -0.37 -22.35
CA ASN A 5 0.33 -0.73 -21.25
C ASN A 5 -0.27 -2.15 -21.36
N THR A 6 -0.65 -2.63 -22.56
CA THR A 6 -1.08 -4.03 -22.75
C THR A 6 0.00 -5.01 -22.26
N ARG A 7 1.28 -4.69 -22.46
CA ARG A 7 2.39 -5.55 -22.01
C ARG A 7 2.57 -5.51 -20.50
N ILE A 8 2.38 -4.35 -19.88
CA ILE A 8 2.43 -4.21 -18.41
C ILE A 8 1.34 -5.04 -17.75
N ARG A 9 0.10 -4.96 -18.24
CA ARG A 9 -1.00 -5.81 -17.77
C ARG A 9 -0.66 -7.30 -17.86
N VAL A 10 -0.05 -7.74 -18.98
CA VAL A 10 0.39 -9.14 -19.15
C VAL A 10 1.48 -9.54 -18.14
N VAL A 11 2.41 -8.64 -17.80
CA VAL A 11 3.43 -8.91 -16.77
C VAL A 11 2.78 -9.04 -15.40
N LEU A 12 1.94 -8.08 -15.01
CA LEU A 12 1.23 -8.10 -13.72
C LEU A 12 0.32 -9.33 -13.59
N GLU A 13 -0.39 -9.71 -14.65
CA GLU A 13 -1.24 -10.90 -14.66
C GLU A 13 -0.43 -12.20 -14.49
N ARG A 14 0.73 -12.28 -15.16
CA ARG A 14 1.64 -13.43 -15.02
C ARG A 14 2.20 -13.52 -13.61
N LEU A 15 2.67 -12.40 -13.05
CA LEU A 15 3.16 -12.34 -11.68
C LEU A 15 2.08 -12.75 -10.68
N PHE A 16 0.86 -12.23 -10.84
CA PHE A 16 -0.28 -12.58 -10.01
C PHE A 16 -0.58 -14.08 -10.06
N LYS A 17 -0.60 -14.68 -11.26
CA LYS A 17 -0.78 -16.13 -11.41
C LYS A 17 0.32 -16.93 -10.71
N THR A 18 1.59 -16.54 -10.87
CA THR A 18 2.72 -17.19 -10.19
C THR A 18 2.58 -17.12 -8.67
N ILE A 19 2.19 -15.96 -8.14
CA ILE A 19 1.95 -15.77 -6.70
C ILE A 19 0.81 -16.66 -6.22
N LEU A 20 -0.30 -16.74 -6.95
CA LEU A 20 -1.41 -17.64 -6.60
C LEU A 20 -1.00 -19.11 -6.57
N GLU A 21 -0.09 -19.54 -7.45
CA GLU A 21 0.47 -20.89 -7.44
C GLU A 21 1.32 -21.16 -6.19
N TRP A 22 2.02 -20.13 -5.66
CA TRP A 22 2.80 -20.22 -4.44
C TRP A 22 1.96 -20.31 -3.16
N ARG A 23 0.72 -19.82 -3.17
CA ARG A 23 -0.17 -19.74 -1.98
C ARG A 23 -0.25 -21.02 -1.15
N LYS A 24 -0.15 -22.19 -1.79
CA LYS A 24 -0.23 -23.52 -1.13
C LYS A 24 1.10 -24.00 -0.55
N GLN A 25 2.21 -23.36 -0.92
CA GLN A 25 3.58 -23.76 -0.61
C GLN A 25 4.32 -22.69 0.20
N VAL A 26 3.64 -21.63 0.63
CA VAL A 26 4.25 -20.57 1.45
C VAL A 26 4.75 -21.18 2.77
N PRO A 27 6.02 -20.92 3.15
CA PRO A 27 6.55 -21.35 4.44
C PRO A 27 5.73 -20.84 5.62
N LYS A 28 5.87 -21.49 6.78
CA LYS A 28 5.15 -21.10 8.00
C LYS A 28 5.49 -19.69 8.46
N ASP A 29 6.74 -19.28 8.28
CA ASP A 29 7.21 -17.92 8.57
C ASP A 29 6.70 -16.86 7.57
N GLY A 30 6.05 -17.25 6.47
CA GLY A 30 5.47 -16.35 5.48
C GLY A 30 6.45 -15.79 4.45
N HIS A 31 7.76 -15.99 4.59
CA HIS A 31 8.76 -15.40 3.70
C HIS A 31 8.87 -16.14 2.37
N VAL A 32 9.08 -15.38 1.30
CA VAL A 32 9.23 -15.93 -0.05
C VAL A 32 10.51 -15.45 -0.71
N ASN A 33 11.12 -16.32 -1.52
CA ASN A 33 12.29 -15.96 -2.31
C ASN A 33 11.88 -15.47 -3.70
N ILE A 34 11.95 -14.16 -3.90
CA ILE A 34 11.59 -13.52 -5.18
C ILE A 34 12.78 -13.35 -6.14
N ARG A 35 13.99 -13.77 -5.77
CA ARG A 35 15.19 -13.62 -6.63
C ARG A 35 15.10 -14.40 -7.94
N SER A 36 14.24 -15.42 -7.99
CA SER A 36 13.98 -16.21 -9.19
C SER A 36 13.02 -15.52 -10.18
N LEU A 37 12.31 -14.48 -9.75
CA LEU A 37 11.36 -13.75 -10.59
C LEU A 37 12.12 -12.75 -11.47
N GLN A 38 12.27 -13.08 -12.75
CA GLN A 38 13.02 -12.24 -13.71
C GLN A 38 12.38 -10.85 -13.95
N ASP A 39 11.07 -10.77 -13.76
CA ASP A 39 10.27 -9.56 -13.95
C ASP A 39 10.15 -8.71 -12.68
N VAL A 40 10.87 -9.06 -11.60
CA VAL A 40 10.86 -8.34 -10.32
C VAL A 40 12.27 -7.89 -9.95
N GLU A 41 12.40 -6.63 -9.57
CA GLU A 41 13.60 -6.06 -8.96
C GLU A 41 13.28 -5.63 -7.53
N HIS A 42 14.07 -6.09 -6.57
CA HIS A 42 13.86 -5.81 -5.15
C HIS A 42 15.05 -5.04 -4.60
N VAL A 43 14.80 -3.79 -4.25
CA VAL A 43 15.79 -2.86 -3.66
C VAL A 43 15.51 -2.79 -2.16
N VAL A 44 16.39 -3.43 -1.39
CA VAL A 44 16.32 -3.45 0.08
C VAL A 44 17.05 -2.26 0.70
N GLN A 45 16.75 -1.95 1.96
CA GLN A 45 17.35 -0.83 2.71
C GLN A 45 17.20 0.54 2.03
N PHE A 46 16.14 0.74 1.26
CA PHE A 46 15.86 2.04 0.63
C PHE A 46 15.58 3.10 1.71
N ASN A 47 16.22 4.26 1.60
CA ASN A 47 16.08 5.32 2.57
C ASN A 47 14.87 6.21 2.27
N PHE A 48 13.79 6.02 3.02
CA PHE A 48 12.57 6.84 2.94
C PHE A 48 12.63 8.13 3.76
N GLU A 49 13.68 8.33 4.58
CA GLU A 49 13.83 9.51 5.45
C GLU A 49 14.23 10.77 4.66
N HIS A 50 14.63 10.64 3.39
CA HIS A 50 15.18 11.74 2.56
C HIS A 50 14.47 11.86 1.20
N LEU A 51 13.14 11.97 1.22
CA LEU A 51 12.28 12.12 0.03
C LEU A 51 11.66 13.53 -0.08
N ASP A 52 12.38 14.55 0.38
CA ASP A 52 11.89 15.94 0.41
C ASP A 52 12.19 16.70 -0.90
N ASN A 53 12.98 16.11 -1.81
CA ASN A 53 13.45 16.75 -3.04
C ASN A 53 12.88 16.05 -4.28
N ALA A 54 11.76 16.56 -4.76
CA ALA A 54 11.05 16.02 -5.92
C ALA A 54 11.91 15.90 -7.19
N ASP A 55 12.86 16.82 -7.43
CA ASP A 55 13.74 16.75 -8.60
C ASP A 55 14.72 15.58 -8.49
N SER A 56 15.25 15.34 -7.29
CA SER A 56 16.13 14.20 -7.01
C SER A 56 15.37 12.87 -7.04
N ASP A 57 14.17 12.85 -6.47
CA ASP A 57 13.27 11.70 -6.41
C ASP A 57 12.85 11.24 -7.82
N LEU A 58 12.51 12.19 -8.70
CA LEU A 58 12.18 11.93 -10.09
C LEU A 58 13.40 11.54 -10.94
N ALA A 59 14.61 11.93 -10.54
CA ALA A 59 15.85 11.57 -11.23
C ALA A 59 16.34 10.15 -10.89
N MET A 60 15.79 9.51 -9.86
CA MET A 60 16.11 8.12 -9.53
C MET A 60 15.68 7.16 -10.66
N VAL A 61 16.32 6.00 -10.73
CA VAL A 61 15.98 4.95 -11.72
C VAL A 61 15.55 3.69 -10.96
N PRO A 62 14.26 3.30 -11.00
CA PRO A 62 13.11 4.08 -11.51
C PRO A 62 12.77 5.31 -10.65
N PRO A 63 12.00 6.29 -11.14
CA PRO A 63 11.65 7.46 -10.35
C PRO A 63 10.87 7.08 -9.09
N VAL A 64 11.03 7.86 -8.02
CA VAL A 64 10.09 7.88 -6.90
C VAL A 64 8.93 8.78 -7.29
N LEU A 65 7.72 8.20 -7.32
CA LEU A 65 6.50 8.85 -7.83
C LEU A 65 5.59 9.35 -6.69
N PHE A 66 6.10 9.36 -5.47
CA PHE A 66 5.39 9.80 -4.28
C PHE A 66 6.18 10.93 -3.64
N LYS A 67 5.51 12.05 -3.33
CA LYS A 67 6.06 13.14 -2.53
C LYS A 67 5.44 13.12 -1.14
N PRO A 68 6.19 12.74 -0.10
CA PRO A 68 5.72 12.81 1.27
C PRO A 68 5.25 14.20 1.66
N MET A 69 4.32 14.24 2.62
CA MET A 69 3.93 15.50 3.27
C MET A 69 5.14 16.10 3.98
N ASP A 70 5.32 17.41 3.87
CA ASP A 70 6.36 18.12 4.61
C ASP A 70 6.12 17.98 6.13
N LEU A 71 7.19 17.83 6.92
CA LEU A 71 7.06 17.64 8.37
C LEU A 71 6.45 18.87 9.06
N ALA A 72 6.81 20.07 8.62
CA ALA A 72 6.24 21.30 9.15
C ALA A 72 4.75 21.42 8.81
N ASP A 73 4.32 20.93 7.64
CA ASP A 73 2.91 20.86 7.29
C ASP A 73 2.18 19.81 8.14
N LEU A 74 2.73 18.61 8.32
CA LEU A 74 2.10 17.58 9.13
C LEU A 74 1.91 18.02 10.60
N LYS A 75 2.84 18.83 11.13
CA LYS A 75 2.75 19.41 12.48
C LYS A 75 1.60 20.40 12.67
N LYS A 76 1.03 20.94 11.59
CA LYS A 76 -0.15 21.82 11.64
C LYS A 76 -1.44 21.05 11.95
N TYR A 77 -1.42 19.72 11.83
CA TYR A 77 -2.55 18.83 12.04
C TYR A 77 -2.20 17.82 13.14
N PRO A 78 -2.17 18.24 14.42
CA PRO A 78 -1.92 17.33 15.53
C PRO A 78 -3.09 16.36 15.72
N VAL A 79 -2.80 15.19 16.28
CA VAL A 79 -3.83 14.23 16.70
C VAL A 79 -4.61 14.83 17.87
N ASP A 80 -5.93 14.78 17.81
CA ASP A 80 -6.78 15.13 18.95
C ASP A 80 -6.58 14.08 20.07
N PRO A 81 -6.11 14.48 21.27
CA PRO A 81 -5.91 13.56 22.38
C PRO A 81 -7.17 12.80 22.82
N GLU A 82 -8.37 13.36 22.59
CA GLU A 82 -9.64 12.71 22.94
C GLU A 82 -10.04 11.61 21.94
N LEU A 83 -9.56 11.72 20.70
CA LEU A 83 -9.83 10.76 19.63
C LEU A 83 -8.69 9.74 19.45
N ALA A 84 -7.51 10.02 20.00
CA ALA A 84 -6.34 9.17 19.89
C ALA A 84 -6.60 7.77 20.49
N ARG A 85 -6.45 6.72 19.66
CA ARG A 85 -6.55 5.34 20.11
C ARG A 85 -5.39 5.02 21.06
N LYS A 86 -5.68 4.12 22.02
CA LYS A 86 -4.65 3.64 22.93
C LYS A 86 -3.63 2.80 22.16
N PHE A 87 -2.36 2.98 22.48
CA PHE A 87 -1.27 2.20 21.95
C PHE A 87 -0.48 1.61 23.11
N PRO A 88 -0.55 0.29 23.35
CA PRO A 88 0.24 -0.37 24.38
C PRO A 88 1.67 -0.60 23.90
N ASP A 89 2.65 -0.30 24.77
CA ASP A 89 4.03 -0.73 24.56
C ASP A 89 4.13 -2.26 24.61
N ILE A 90 5.22 -2.82 24.07
CA ILE A 90 5.32 -4.27 23.87
C ILE A 90 5.19 -5.07 25.17
N ASP A 91 5.71 -4.54 26.28
CA ASP A 91 5.67 -5.14 27.62
C ASP A 91 4.33 -4.93 28.35
N GLN A 92 3.50 -4.02 27.84
CA GLN A 92 2.14 -3.78 28.33
C GLN A 92 1.20 -4.82 27.75
N ASN A 93 1.07 -5.95 28.42
CA ASN A 93 -0.15 -6.73 28.31
C ASN A 93 -1.23 -6.01 29.12
N TYR A 94 -2.43 -5.80 28.56
CA TYR A 94 -3.62 -5.49 29.37
C TYR A 94 -3.93 -6.71 30.24
N SER A 95 -3.14 -6.92 31.30
CA SER A 95 -3.29 -8.02 32.22
C SER A 95 -4.38 -7.68 33.23
N ASN A 96 -5.63 -7.59 32.77
CA ASN A 96 -6.61 -8.43 33.44
C ASN A 96 -6.39 -9.82 32.84
N ARG A 97 -5.82 -10.73 33.63
CA ARG A 97 -5.21 -12.03 33.28
C ARG A 97 -6.07 -13.01 32.46
N ASN A 98 -7.21 -12.58 31.93
CA ASN A 98 -8.18 -13.40 31.22
C ASN A 98 -8.09 -13.26 29.68
N PHE A 99 -7.53 -12.17 29.13
CA PHE A 99 -7.42 -11.97 27.67
C PHE A 99 -6.08 -11.29 27.29
N PRO A 100 -5.03 -12.05 26.93
CA PRO A 100 -3.78 -11.47 26.44
C PRO A 100 -4.02 -10.74 25.10
N ILE A 101 -3.19 -9.74 24.79
CA ILE A 101 -3.22 -9.06 23.48
C ILE A 101 -2.81 -10.08 22.41
N GLU A 102 -3.68 -10.33 21.44
CA GLU A 102 -3.37 -11.27 20.37
C GLU A 102 -2.31 -10.66 19.42
N PRO A 103 -1.50 -11.49 18.74
CA PRO A 103 -0.50 -10.99 17.80
C PRO A 103 -1.08 -10.05 16.73
N VAL A 104 -2.27 -10.37 16.22
CA VAL A 104 -2.96 -9.52 15.25
C VAL A 104 -3.33 -8.14 15.80
N ASP A 105 -3.63 -8.04 17.10
CA ASP A 105 -3.95 -6.75 17.73
C ASP A 105 -2.72 -5.86 17.85
N ARG A 106 -1.53 -6.46 18.00
CA ARG A 106 -0.26 -5.71 18.02
C ARG A 106 -0.01 -5.01 16.69
N VAL A 107 -0.20 -5.70 15.58
CA VAL A 107 -0.03 -5.09 14.25
C VAL A 107 -1.15 -4.09 13.93
N ARG A 108 -2.38 -4.33 14.42
CA ARG A 108 -3.46 -3.33 14.35
C ARG A 108 -3.15 -2.06 15.12
N HIS A 109 -2.56 -2.15 16.31
CA HIS A 109 -2.16 -0.96 17.06
C HIS A 109 -1.13 -0.12 16.29
N VAL A 110 -0.18 -0.76 15.59
CA VAL A 110 0.79 -0.05 14.73
C VAL A 110 0.08 0.70 13.59
N SER A 111 -0.78 0.00 12.85
CA SER A 111 -1.61 0.61 11.80
C SER A 111 -2.44 1.78 12.32
N ALA A 112 -3.11 1.60 13.47
CA ALA A 112 -3.95 2.60 14.11
C ALA A 112 -3.16 3.84 14.57
N LEU A 113 -1.95 3.65 15.11
CA LEU A 113 -1.09 4.76 15.54
C LEU A 113 -0.67 5.63 14.36
N ILE A 114 -0.35 5.01 13.23
CA ILE A 114 -0.02 5.71 11.98
C ILE A 114 -1.28 6.39 11.43
N GLU A 115 -2.41 5.69 11.38
CA GLU A 115 -3.67 6.23 10.87
C GLU A 115 -4.15 7.45 11.68
N ASP A 116 -4.10 7.40 13.02
CA ASP A 116 -4.44 8.52 13.90
C ASP A 116 -3.58 9.75 13.59
N ARG A 117 -2.30 9.53 13.28
CA ARG A 117 -1.38 10.61 12.90
C ARG A 117 -1.71 11.22 11.53
N THR A 118 -2.42 10.49 10.68
CA THR A 118 -2.85 10.89 9.34
C THR A 118 -4.28 11.43 9.35
N THR A 119 -4.47 12.55 10.07
CA THR A 119 -5.79 13.14 10.29
C THR A 119 -6.53 13.42 8.98
N ARG A 120 -7.86 13.55 9.06
CA ARG A 120 -8.70 13.84 7.90
C ARG A 120 -8.27 15.14 7.21
N GLU A 121 -7.90 16.16 7.99
CA GLU A 121 -7.43 17.45 7.51
C GLU A 121 -6.08 17.33 6.80
N ALA A 122 -5.15 16.53 7.34
CA ALA A 122 -3.86 16.27 6.71
C ALA A 122 -4.03 15.53 5.37
N ARG A 123 -4.91 14.51 5.33
CA ARG A 123 -5.28 13.81 4.09
C ARG A 123 -5.89 14.76 3.06
N PHE A 124 -6.83 15.59 3.48
CA PHE A 124 -7.47 16.58 2.61
C PHE A 124 -6.47 17.60 2.05
N GLN A 125 -5.52 18.06 2.87
CA GLN A 125 -4.46 18.99 2.45
C GLN A 125 -3.55 18.39 1.37
N GLN A 126 -3.32 17.07 1.40
CA GLN A 126 -2.57 16.35 0.37
C GLN A 126 -3.42 15.93 -0.83
N GLY A 127 -4.71 16.30 -0.85
CA GLY A 127 -5.63 15.91 -1.91
C GLY A 127 -5.88 14.42 -1.96
N LEU A 128 -5.86 13.72 -0.82
CA LEU A 128 -6.12 12.29 -0.73
C LEU A 128 -7.58 12.01 -0.35
N GLN A 129 -8.10 10.86 -0.76
CA GLN A 129 -9.42 10.34 -0.39
C GLN A 129 -9.32 8.87 -0.03
N GLY A 130 -10.25 8.39 0.82
CA GLY A 130 -10.40 6.95 1.07
C GLY A 130 -10.88 6.23 -0.19
N VAL A 131 -10.49 4.97 -0.34
CA VAL A 131 -11.03 4.10 -1.39
C VAL A 131 -12.32 3.47 -0.87
N GLU A 132 -13.44 4.08 -1.22
CA GLU A 132 -14.79 3.65 -0.85
C GLU A 132 -15.69 3.66 -2.09
N ALA A 133 -16.60 2.70 -2.19
CA ALA A 133 -17.64 2.69 -3.23
C ALA A 133 -18.75 3.70 -2.88
N PRO A 134 -19.40 4.35 -3.86
CA PRO A 134 -19.09 4.35 -5.30
C PRO A 134 -18.09 5.44 -5.71
N GLU A 135 -17.71 6.33 -4.79
CA GLU A 135 -17.01 7.59 -5.08
C GLU A 135 -15.58 7.39 -5.59
N SER A 136 -14.86 6.39 -5.08
CA SER A 136 -13.49 6.09 -5.48
C SER A 136 -13.42 5.43 -6.86
N THR A 137 -12.21 5.30 -7.37
CA THR A 137 -12.00 4.69 -8.69
C THR A 137 -11.56 3.22 -8.59
N PHE A 138 -11.01 2.80 -7.44
CA PHE A 138 -10.42 1.48 -7.22
C PHE A 138 -11.33 0.46 -6.49
N TRP A 139 -12.60 0.79 -6.26
CA TRP A 139 -13.46 0.01 -5.36
C TRP A 139 -13.64 -1.47 -5.76
N LEU A 140 -13.60 -1.83 -7.06
CA LEU A 140 -13.77 -3.21 -7.55
C LEU A 140 -12.68 -4.16 -7.10
N GLU A 141 -11.47 -3.62 -6.95
CA GLU A 141 -10.25 -4.36 -6.69
C GLU A 141 -9.67 -4.00 -5.31
N ALA A 142 -10.45 -3.33 -4.46
CA ALA A 142 -10.04 -2.85 -3.14
C ALA A 142 -9.87 -3.97 -2.10
N ILE A 143 -10.39 -5.17 -2.36
CA ILE A 143 -10.20 -6.33 -1.49
C ILE A 143 -8.81 -6.92 -1.71
N LEU A 144 -7.81 -6.39 -0.99
CA LEU A 144 -6.41 -6.83 -1.05
C LEU A 144 -6.06 -7.81 0.09
N ALA A 145 -7.01 -8.63 0.51
CA ALA A 145 -6.93 -9.49 1.69
C ALA A 145 -7.15 -10.96 1.33
N TYR A 146 -6.24 -11.84 1.76
CA TYR A 146 -6.35 -13.28 1.51
C TYR A 146 -5.78 -14.09 2.67
N ASN A 147 -6.05 -15.41 2.64
CA ASN A 147 -5.38 -16.37 3.51
C ASN A 147 -4.08 -16.92 2.91
N TYR A 148 -3.16 -17.30 3.79
CA TYR A 148 -1.99 -18.14 3.51
C TYR A 148 -2.38 -19.63 3.37
N SER A 149 -3.45 -19.94 2.63
CA SER A 149 -4.12 -21.24 2.69
C SER A 149 -4.51 -21.64 4.12
N ASN A 150 -3.63 -22.34 4.84
CA ASN A 150 -3.83 -22.84 6.21
C ASN A 150 -2.95 -22.12 7.26
N ASN A 151 -2.18 -21.10 6.87
CA ASN A 151 -1.15 -20.49 7.72
C ASN A 151 -1.49 -19.04 8.15
N GLY A 152 -2.77 -18.76 8.37
CA GLY A 152 -3.27 -17.44 8.78
C GLY A 152 -3.82 -16.61 7.62
N TRP A 153 -4.10 -15.34 7.91
CA TRP A 153 -4.73 -14.38 7.00
C TRP A 153 -4.09 -13.01 7.20
N TRP A 154 -3.88 -12.25 6.12
CA TRP A 154 -3.50 -10.84 6.20
C TRP A 154 -4.62 -9.95 5.70
N THR A 155 -4.73 -8.75 6.25
CA THR A 155 -5.72 -7.77 5.78
C THR A 155 -5.05 -6.53 5.25
N ALA A 156 -5.69 -5.87 4.29
CA ALA A 156 -5.35 -4.52 3.88
C ALA A 156 -6.35 -3.56 4.52
N GLU A 157 -5.85 -2.41 4.98
CA GLU A 157 -6.64 -1.37 5.63
C GLU A 157 -6.15 0.01 5.16
N CYS A 158 -6.89 1.06 5.52
CA CYS A 158 -6.51 2.44 5.22
C CYS A 158 -6.21 2.68 3.73
N LEU A 159 -7.00 2.11 2.81
CA LEU A 159 -6.77 2.35 1.39
C LEU A 159 -7.07 3.82 1.05
N VAL A 160 -6.10 4.50 0.45
CA VAL A 160 -6.24 5.88 -0.01
C VAL A 160 -5.74 6.04 -1.45
N GLU A 161 -6.38 6.94 -2.17
CA GLU A 161 -5.95 7.37 -3.50
C GLU A 161 -5.97 8.90 -3.62
N PRO A 162 -5.20 9.48 -4.55
CA PRO A 162 -5.28 10.90 -4.82
C PRO A 162 -6.61 11.25 -5.49
N ARG A 163 -7.20 12.37 -5.07
CA ARG A 163 -8.32 12.99 -5.74
C ARG A 163 -7.89 13.39 -7.17
N PRO A 164 -8.79 13.27 -8.15
CA PRO A 164 -8.52 13.75 -9.51
C PRO A 164 -8.14 15.24 -9.52
N ASP A 165 -7.12 15.61 -10.27
CA ASP A 165 -6.75 17.01 -10.52
C ASP A 165 -7.35 17.46 -11.85
N ASN A 166 -8.25 18.45 -11.83
CA ASN A 166 -9.00 18.90 -13.00
C ASN A 166 -9.68 17.74 -13.77
N GLY A 167 -10.21 16.76 -13.04
CA GLY A 167 -10.86 15.57 -13.60
C GLY A 167 -9.89 14.49 -14.09
N LYS A 168 -8.57 14.71 -14.01
CA LYS A 168 -7.56 13.70 -14.36
C LYS A 168 -7.25 12.81 -13.15
N PRO A 169 -7.57 11.51 -13.19
CA PRO A 169 -7.24 10.59 -12.11
C PRO A 169 -5.76 10.27 -12.08
N TYR A 170 -5.26 9.86 -10.91
CA TYR A 170 -3.89 9.38 -10.73
C TYR A 170 -3.86 7.87 -10.54
N PRO A 171 -2.86 7.16 -11.09
CA PRO A 171 -2.74 5.72 -10.95
C PRO A 171 -2.14 5.30 -9.59
N HIS A 172 -2.07 6.22 -8.61
CA HIS A 172 -1.39 5.97 -7.34
C HIS A 172 -2.36 5.33 -6.37
N LEU A 173 -1.84 4.42 -5.55
CA LEU A 173 -2.59 3.83 -4.44
C LEU A 173 -1.67 3.75 -3.23
N ALA A 174 -2.20 4.06 -2.04
CA ALA A 174 -1.52 3.77 -0.79
C ALA A 174 -2.41 3.00 0.18
N PHE A 175 -1.84 2.11 0.97
CA PHE A 175 -2.59 1.31 1.95
C PHE A 175 -1.69 0.75 3.05
N HIS A 176 -2.31 0.27 4.12
CA HIS A 176 -1.65 -0.53 5.15
C HIS A 176 -1.92 -2.01 4.89
N ILE A 177 -0.95 -2.86 5.19
CA ILE A 177 -1.19 -4.29 5.39
C ILE A 177 -0.89 -4.67 6.83
N LEU A 178 -1.65 -5.63 7.32
CA LEU A 178 -1.53 -6.16 8.66
C LEU A 178 -1.38 -7.68 8.55
N ASP A 179 -0.27 -8.19 9.07
CA ASP A 179 0.00 -9.62 9.09
C ASP A 179 0.66 -10.05 10.41
N ASP A 180 0.28 -11.22 10.91
CA ASP A 180 0.79 -11.79 12.16
C ASP A 180 2.12 -12.54 12.00
N LYS A 181 2.85 -12.27 10.91
CA LYS A 181 4.20 -12.81 10.69
C LYS A 181 5.24 -11.85 11.21
N GLU A 182 6.36 -12.39 11.64
CA GLU A 182 7.54 -11.59 11.99
C GLU A 182 8.20 -11.08 10.71
N GLY A 183 8.45 -9.78 10.62
CA GLY A 183 9.19 -9.21 9.50
C GLY A 183 10.70 -9.41 9.68
N TRP A 184 11.40 -9.81 8.62
CA TRP A 184 12.88 -9.85 8.61
C TRP A 184 13.46 -8.78 7.71
N GLU A 185 14.61 -8.23 8.12
CA GLU A 185 15.42 -7.34 7.28
C GLU A 185 15.76 -8.01 5.94
N ASP A 186 15.74 -7.22 4.87
CA ASP A 186 16.09 -7.65 3.50
C ASP A 186 15.27 -8.80 2.91
N ALA A 187 14.22 -9.25 3.61
CA ALA A 187 13.30 -10.29 3.15
C ALA A 187 11.89 -9.74 2.96
N ILE A 188 11.11 -10.39 2.10
CA ILE A 188 9.72 -10.02 1.80
C ILE A 188 8.78 -11.16 2.17
N LEU A 189 7.64 -10.81 2.77
CA LEU A 189 6.55 -11.73 3.06
C LEU A 189 5.71 -11.97 1.81
N TYR A 190 5.08 -13.13 1.74
CA TYR A 190 4.13 -13.44 0.67
C TYR A 190 2.96 -12.44 0.63
N CYS A 191 2.42 -12.03 1.79
CA CYS A 191 1.35 -11.03 1.85
C CYS A 191 1.76 -9.70 1.22
N GLU A 192 2.98 -9.23 1.50
CA GLU A 192 3.53 -7.97 1.01
C GLU A 192 3.67 -8.00 -0.52
N LEU A 193 4.27 -9.06 -1.06
CA LEU A 193 4.38 -9.23 -2.50
C LEU A 193 3.01 -9.34 -3.17
N CYS A 194 2.12 -10.14 -2.59
CA CYS A 194 0.78 -10.40 -3.13
C CYS A 194 -0.04 -9.11 -3.19
N ALA A 195 -0.10 -8.35 -2.08
CA ALA A 195 -0.83 -7.10 -2.01
C ALA A 195 -0.29 -6.05 -2.99
N ILE A 196 1.03 -5.92 -3.13
CA ILE A 196 1.64 -5.02 -4.13
C ILE A 196 1.22 -5.41 -5.56
N VAL A 197 1.39 -6.68 -5.94
CA VAL A 197 1.10 -7.13 -7.31
C VAL A 197 -0.38 -7.00 -7.61
N GLU A 198 -1.24 -7.30 -6.66
CA GLU A 198 -2.68 -7.20 -6.81
C GLU A 198 -3.18 -5.77 -6.90
N ALA A 199 -2.70 -4.88 -6.05
CA ALA A 199 -2.97 -3.45 -6.13
C ALA A 199 -2.60 -2.90 -7.51
N MET A 200 -1.39 -3.20 -7.99
CA MET A 200 -0.92 -2.75 -9.30
C MET A 200 -1.73 -3.37 -10.45
N LYS A 201 -2.05 -4.67 -10.37
CA LYS A 201 -2.89 -5.38 -11.36
C LYS A 201 -4.29 -4.80 -11.41
N GLY A 202 -4.91 -4.56 -10.26
CA GLY A 202 -6.23 -3.93 -10.18
C GLY A 202 -6.20 -2.56 -10.84
N ARG A 203 -5.19 -1.74 -10.48
CA ARG A 203 -5.09 -0.36 -10.97
C ARG A 203 -4.84 -0.32 -12.47
N ALA A 204 -4.06 -1.26 -13.00
CA ALA A 204 -3.84 -1.40 -14.43
C ALA A 204 -5.10 -1.86 -15.20
N ASN A 205 -5.95 -2.68 -14.57
CA ASN A 205 -7.17 -3.22 -15.18
C ASN A 205 -8.43 -2.40 -14.91
N GLN A 206 -8.30 -1.33 -14.14
CA GLN A 206 -9.38 -0.46 -13.76
C GLN A 206 -10.06 0.18 -14.97
N ARG A 207 -11.38 0.29 -14.90
CA ARG A 207 -12.24 0.72 -16.00
C ARG A 207 -12.70 2.16 -15.84
N LEU A 208 -12.82 2.88 -16.95
CA LEU A 208 -13.38 4.23 -17.00
C LEU A 208 -14.91 4.12 -16.97
N VAL A 209 -15.49 4.42 -15.81
CA VAL A 209 -16.93 4.39 -15.58
C VAL A 209 -17.35 5.74 -14.99
N ASP A 210 -17.88 6.62 -15.82
CA ASP A 210 -18.18 8.00 -15.44
C ASP A 210 -19.43 8.15 -14.56
N SER A 211 -20.41 7.25 -14.73
CA SER A 211 -21.65 7.29 -13.96
C SER A 211 -21.49 6.62 -12.60
N GLU A 212 -21.89 7.31 -11.53
CA GLU A 212 -22.01 6.75 -10.19
C GLU A 212 -22.98 5.56 -10.16
N SER A 213 -24.16 5.69 -10.79
CA SER A 213 -25.15 4.60 -10.84
C SER A 213 -24.60 3.33 -11.49
N VAL A 214 -23.75 3.48 -12.52
CA VAL A 214 -23.12 2.34 -13.19
C VAL A 214 -22.02 1.74 -12.33
N ARG A 215 -21.31 2.56 -11.54
CA ARG A 215 -20.34 2.05 -10.55
C ARG A 215 -21.05 1.23 -9.48
N GLU A 216 -22.16 1.71 -8.95
CA GLU A 216 -23.00 0.98 -7.99
C GLU A 216 -23.50 -0.35 -8.58
N GLU A 217 -24.07 -0.34 -9.78
CA GLU A 217 -24.54 -1.57 -10.46
C GLU A 217 -23.41 -2.58 -10.66
N LEU A 218 -22.22 -2.12 -11.05
CA LEU A 218 -21.06 -2.98 -11.20
C LEU A 218 -20.60 -3.53 -9.85
N ASP A 219 -20.64 -2.75 -8.77
CA ASP A 219 -20.31 -3.21 -7.41
C ASP A 219 -21.28 -4.30 -6.93
N GLU A 220 -22.58 -4.07 -7.07
CA GLU A 220 -23.62 -5.05 -6.73
C GLU A 220 -23.52 -6.35 -7.54
N CYS A 221 -22.89 -6.30 -8.72
CA CYS A 221 -22.70 -7.44 -9.62
C CYS A 221 -21.28 -8.01 -9.60
N ASP A 222 -20.45 -7.72 -8.60
CA ASP A 222 -19.06 -8.19 -8.48
C ASP A 222 -18.20 -7.84 -9.72
N GLY A 223 -18.48 -6.69 -10.34
CA GLY A 223 -17.82 -6.20 -11.55
C GLY A 223 -18.19 -6.94 -12.84
N ARG A 224 -19.20 -7.81 -12.84
CA ARG A 224 -19.63 -8.52 -14.06
C ARG A 224 -19.99 -7.52 -15.16
N GLY A 225 -19.34 -7.65 -16.33
CA GLY A 225 -19.60 -6.82 -17.50
C GLY A 225 -18.74 -5.57 -17.59
N LYS A 226 -17.83 -5.32 -16.63
CA LYS A 226 -16.92 -4.16 -16.66
C LYS A 226 -16.02 -4.12 -17.90
N GLU A 227 -15.85 -5.23 -18.59
CA GLU A 227 -15.01 -5.42 -19.78
C GLU A 227 -15.47 -4.59 -20.99
N VAL A 228 -16.74 -4.17 -21.01
CA VAL A 228 -17.29 -3.31 -22.08
C VAL A 228 -16.74 -1.88 -21.99
N TYR A 229 -16.27 -1.47 -20.81
CA TYR A 229 -15.73 -0.14 -20.57
C TYR A 229 -14.24 -0.07 -20.95
N PRO A 230 -13.78 1.07 -21.47
CA PRO A 230 -12.36 1.30 -21.71
C PRO A 230 -11.59 1.32 -20.38
N TYR A 231 -10.27 1.16 -20.46
CA TYR A 231 -9.41 1.27 -19.28
C TYR A 231 -9.29 2.73 -18.84
N LEU A 232 -9.33 2.98 -17.52
CA LEU A 232 -9.15 4.32 -16.96
C LEU A 232 -7.73 4.86 -17.22
N PHE A 233 -6.75 3.97 -17.10
CA PHE A 233 -5.35 4.27 -17.31
C PHE A 233 -4.87 3.50 -18.53
N ASP A 234 -5.26 3.93 -19.72
CA ASP A 234 -4.92 3.30 -21.00
C ASP A 234 -3.47 3.56 -21.45
N ASN A 235 -2.93 4.73 -21.07
CA ASN A 235 -1.61 5.22 -21.43
C ASN A 235 -0.59 5.20 -20.27
N GLU A 236 -0.99 4.80 -19.06
CA GLU A 236 -0.08 4.72 -17.91
C GLU A 236 0.91 3.55 -18.04
N GLU A 237 2.13 3.74 -17.54
CA GLU A 237 3.18 2.73 -17.57
C GLU A 237 3.71 2.31 -16.20
N ASN A 238 3.46 3.07 -15.13
CA ASN A 238 4.15 2.93 -13.85
C ASN A 238 3.31 2.35 -12.72
N PHE A 239 2.00 2.63 -12.67
CA PHE A 239 1.07 2.14 -11.62
C PHE A 239 1.66 2.15 -10.18
N PRO A 240 1.95 3.33 -9.61
CA PRO A 240 2.72 3.42 -8.36
C PRO A 240 1.90 2.99 -7.15
N VAL A 241 2.49 2.17 -6.28
CA VAL A 241 1.90 1.71 -5.03
C VAL A 241 2.81 2.07 -3.86
N LEU A 242 2.22 2.59 -2.79
CA LEU A 242 2.86 2.79 -1.50
C LEU A 242 2.19 1.90 -0.45
N MET A 243 2.95 1.09 0.27
CA MET A 243 2.41 0.19 1.27
C MET A 243 3.15 0.34 2.59
N VAL A 244 2.38 0.48 3.67
CA VAL A 244 2.87 0.34 5.05
C VAL A 244 2.61 -1.10 5.48
N SER A 245 3.67 -1.85 5.73
CA SER A 245 3.56 -3.22 6.24
C SER A 245 3.70 -3.23 7.75
N CYS A 246 2.64 -3.59 8.47
CA CYS A 246 2.61 -3.76 9.91
C CYS A 246 2.74 -5.25 10.25
N VAL A 247 3.80 -5.62 10.97
CA VAL A 247 4.23 -7.00 11.19
C VAL A 247 4.65 -7.21 12.64
N LEU A 248 4.70 -8.47 13.08
CA LEU A 248 5.16 -8.81 14.42
C LEU A 248 6.64 -8.49 14.63
N PRO A 249 7.06 -8.27 15.89
CA PRO A 249 6.23 -8.23 17.12
C PRO A 249 5.37 -6.97 17.27
N GLN A 250 5.94 -5.79 17.04
CA GLN A 250 5.26 -4.49 16.87
C GLN A 250 6.17 -3.65 15.97
N HIS A 251 6.28 -4.04 14.70
CA HIS A 251 7.17 -3.40 13.73
C HIS A 251 6.38 -2.90 12.52
N ALA A 252 7.00 -1.96 11.79
CA ALA A 252 6.52 -1.63 10.46
C ALA A 252 7.67 -1.34 9.47
N ARG A 253 7.36 -1.43 8.19
CA ARG A 253 8.26 -1.02 7.10
C ARG A 253 7.48 -0.46 5.92
N LEU A 254 8.16 0.35 5.12
CA LEU A 254 7.61 1.03 3.96
C LEU A 254 8.01 0.31 2.68
N PHE A 255 7.06 0.20 1.76
CA PHE A 255 7.29 -0.26 0.40
C PHE A 255 6.81 0.79 -0.59
N MET A 256 7.64 1.11 -1.58
CA MET A 256 7.20 1.78 -2.80
C MET A 256 7.45 0.87 -3.98
N ALA A 257 6.42 0.63 -4.78
CA ALA A 257 6.50 -0.21 -5.95
C ALA A 257 5.99 0.52 -7.19
N CYS A 258 6.62 0.26 -8.34
CA CYS A 258 6.13 0.71 -9.63
C CYS A 258 6.63 -0.21 -10.74
N MET A 259 5.94 -0.17 -11.87
CA MET A 259 6.44 -0.73 -13.12
C MET A 259 7.48 0.22 -13.70
N SER A 260 8.62 -0.31 -14.10
CA SER A 260 9.62 0.43 -14.87
C SER A 260 10.33 -0.49 -15.83
N GLN A 261 10.46 -0.05 -17.09
CA GLN A 261 11.08 -0.84 -18.15
C GLN A 261 10.55 -2.29 -18.21
N ARG A 262 9.24 -2.46 -17.94
CA ARG A 262 8.50 -3.73 -17.90
C ARG A 262 8.82 -4.68 -16.73
N LYS A 263 9.56 -4.21 -15.72
CA LYS A 263 9.75 -4.92 -14.46
C LYS A 263 8.96 -4.26 -13.35
N LEU A 264 8.50 -5.06 -12.41
CA LEU A 264 8.04 -4.59 -11.11
C LEU A 264 9.27 -4.26 -10.26
N VAL A 265 9.47 -3.00 -9.92
CA VAL A 265 10.52 -2.57 -9.00
C VAL A 265 9.89 -2.32 -7.64
N ILE A 266 10.39 -2.99 -6.60
CA ILE A 266 9.94 -2.86 -5.22
C ILE A 266 11.08 -2.29 -4.38
N ARG A 267 10.86 -1.12 -3.80
CA ARG A 267 11.74 -0.50 -2.80
C ARG A 267 11.22 -0.82 -1.42
N GLN A 268 12.06 -1.37 -0.58
CA GLN A 268 11.75 -1.74 0.79
C GLN A 268 12.65 -0.98 1.75
N SER A 269 12.08 -0.41 2.81
CA SER A 269 12.85 0.22 3.88
C SER A 269 13.51 -0.81 4.80
N LYS A 270 14.39 -0.34 5.69
CA LYS A 270 14.69 -1.09 6.92
C LYS A 270 13.42 -1.39 7.73
N LEU A 271 13.49 -2.34 8.64
CA LEU A 271 12.42 -2.61 9.60
C LEU A 271 12.50 -1.59 10.74
N TYR A 272 11.37 -0.94 11.06
CA TYR A 272 11.29 0.05 12.13
C TYR A 272 10.56 -0.52 13.34
N SER A 273 11.07 -0.21 14.52
CA SER A 273 10.42 -0.59 15.77
C SER A 273 9.29 0.35 16.14
N PHE A 274 8.15 -0.24 16.53
CA PHE A 274 7.01 0.39 17.18
C PHE A 274 6.73 -0.29 18.53
N GLU A 275 7.73 -0.98 19.10
CA GLU A 275 7.59 -1.64 20.40
C GLU A 275 7.33 -0.65 21.53
N TRP A 276 7.86 0.57 21.40
CA TRP A 276 7.69 1.67 22.36
C TRP A 276 7.10 2.88 21.67
N LYS A 277 5.95 3.37 22.16
CA LYS A 277 5.18 4.44 21.53
C LYS A 277 5.99 5.73 21.31
N ASN A 278 6.85 6.08 22.27
CA ASN A 278 7.66 7.29 22.27
C ASN A 278 8.90 7.20 21.36
N GLU A 279 9.31 5.99 20.99
CA GLU A 279 10.44 5.74 20.08
C GLU A 279 9.96 5.45 18.65
N ALA A 280 8.68 5.09 18.49
CA ALA A 280 8.07 4.80 17.20
C ALA A 280 8.21 5.98 16.21
N PRO A 281 8.68 5.75 14.98
CA PRO A 281 8.86 6.79 13.97
C PRO A 281 7.53 7.18 13.29
N VAL A 282 6.49 7.45 14.07
CA VAL A 282 5.12 7.68 13.58
C VAL A 282 5.05 8.84 12.59
N ASP A 283 5.79 9.93 12.85
CA ASP A 283 5.84 11.09 11.94
C ASP A 283 6.45 10.72 10.58
N LEU A 284 7.45 9.83 10.52
CA LEU A 284 8.01 9.38 9.24
C LEU A 284 6.95 8.61 8.43
N PHE A 285 6.32 7.61 9.06
CA PHE A 285 5.32 6.78 8.41
C PHE A 285 4.10 7.58 7.97
N ALA A 286 3.59 8.48 8.82
CA ALA A 286 2.45 9.32 8.49
C ALA A 286 2.76 10.25 7.30
N ARG A 287 3.93 10.91 7.29
CA ARG A 287 4.33 11.79 6.17
C ARG A 287 4.43 11.04 4.85
N VAL A 288 5.08 9.87 4.88
CA VAL A 288 5.25 9.05 3.68
C VAL A 288 3.90 8.53 3.23
N PHE A 289 3.05 8.02 4.11
CA PHE A 289 1.71 7.54 3.78
C PHE A 289 0.81 8.65 3.19
N LEU A 290 0.95 9.88 3.68
CA LEU A 290 0.31 11.09 3.14
C LEU A 290 0.97 11.63 1.86
N SER A 291 1.67 10.78 1.11
CA SER A 291 2.33 11.21 -0.12
C SER A 291 1.32 11.59 -1.20
N LYS A 292 1.56 12.72 -1.86
CA LYS A 292 0.87 13.07 -3.09
C LYS A 292 1.62 12.57 -4.33
N PRO A 293 0.95 12.43 -5.48
CA PRO A 293 1.60 12.04 -6.73
C PRO A 293 2.72 12.99 -7.16
N LEU A 294 3.83 12.43 -7.60
CA LEU A 294 4.82 13.09 -8.45
C LEU A 294 4.64 12.58 -9.87
N VAL A 295 4.32 13.50 -10.78
CA VAL A 295 4.23 13.19 -12.20
C VAL A 295 5.54 13.60 -12.86
N PRO A 296 6.24 12.70 -13.57
CA PRO A 296 7.39 13.08 -14.37
C PRO A 296 7.00 14.19 -15.34
N ARG A 297 7.81 15.25 -15.45
CA ARG A 297 7.62 16.25 -16.49
C ARG A 297 7.86 15.54 -17.83
N ILE A 298 6.80 15.38 -18.63
CA ILE A 298 6.85 14.90 -20.01
C ILE A 298 7.40 16.02 -20.89
#